data_AF-A0AAV3PV13-F1
#
_entry.id   AF-A0AAV3PV13-F1
#
_cell.length_a   1.000
_cell.length_b   1.000
_cell.length_c   1.000
_cell.angle_alpha   90.00
_cell.angle_beta   90.00
_cell.angle_gamma   90.00
#
_symmetry.space_group_name_H-M   'P 1'
#
loop_
_entity.id
_entity.type
_entity.pdbx_description
1 polymer ?
#
loop_
_entity_poly.entity_id
_entity_poly.type
_entity_poly.pdbx_seq_one_letter_code
_entity_poly.pdbx_strand_id
1 'polypeptide(L)'
;MESNRRRGRKSDILRRAWYHLRVSVRDPSRVGTWDAIVVTAASPEQGGLYTWQMERAKRVGRIAKQTATLAVADPDGHRIGSGAGTLNALLALSRTIINEEKGSLVDLIVKKHILLLHAGGDSKRVPWANPMGKLFLPLPYLAADDPDGPVPLLFDHILAIASSARQAFQNQGGLFIMTGDVLPCFDAFTMVLPDDAATIITVPVSLDIASNHGVVVASNSKTSISLVENLLQKPSFDELIKHQALLDDGTTLLDSGIIAVKGKAWVDLVSLACCSQVAISQLVKTKTEASHLSASKTVPFYPSFFP
;
A
#
# COMPACT_ATOMS: atom_id res chain seq x y z
N MET A 1 9.40 18.28 -28.94
CA MET A 1 10.11 18.90 -27.78
C MET A 1 9.43 18.62 -26.44
N GLU A 2 8.10 18.63 -26.35
CA GLU A 2 7.38 18.46 -25.07
C GLU A 2 7.44 17.03 -24.49
N SER A 3 7.43 16.00 -25.35
CA SER A 3 7.65 14.60 -24.96
C SER A 3 9.04 14.37 -24.33
N ASN A 4 10.11 14.95 -24.91
CA ASN A 4 11.46 14.87 -24.33
C ASN A 4 11.57 15.62 -22.99
N ARG A 5 10.89 16.77 -22.83
CA ARG A 5 10.83 17.48 -21.54
C ARG A 5 10.08 16.68 -20.46
N ARG A 6 8.96 16.03 -20.80
CA ARG A 6 8.21 15.15 -19.88
C ARG A 6 9.04 13.91 -19.49
N ARG A 7 9.80 13.33 -20.43
CA ARG A 7 10.70 12.19 -20.17
C ARG A 7 11.87 12.57 -19.26
N GLY A 8 12.48 13.73 -19.47
CA GLY A 8 13.53 14.27 -18.58
C GLY A 8 13.02 14.48 -17.15
N ARG A 9 11.86 15.15 -16.99
CA ARG A 9 11.25 15.41 -15.68
C ARG A 9 10.92 14.13 -14.91
N LYS A 10 10.41 13.09 -15.58
CA LYS A 10 10.16 11.77 -14.94
C LYS A 10 11.45 11.10 -14.50
N SER A 11 12.51 11.16 -15.32
CA SER A 11 13.82 10.62 -14.96
C SER A 11 14.40 11.31 -13.72
N ASP A 12 14.27 12.64 -13.63
CA ASP A 12 14.74 13.41 -12.48
C ASP A 12 13.99 13.06 -11.19
N ILE A 13 12.66 12.91 -11.26
CA ILE A 13 11.83 12.48 -10.12
C ILE A 13 12.30 11.12 -9.60
N LEU A 14 12.49 10.15 -10.50
CA LEU A 14 12.96 8.82 -10.12
C LEU A 14 14.37 8.88 -9.52
N ARG A 15 15.31 9.60 -10.14
CA ARG A 15 16.66 9.80 -9.60
C ARG A 15 16.64 10.37 -8.19
N ARG A 16 15.77 11.36 -7.92
CA ARG A 16 15.59 11.93 -6.58
C ARG A 16 15.06 10.91 -5.59
N ALA A 17 14.05 10.12 -5.96
CA ALA A 17 13.48 9.08 -5.10
C ALA A 17 14.51 8.01 -4.73
N TRP A 18 15.29 7.54 -5.72
CA TRP A 18 16.36 6.57 -5.51
C TRP A 18 17.50 7.11 -4.66
N TYR A 19 17.87 8.39 -4.84
CA TYR A 19 18.84 9.06 -3.99
C TYR A 19 18.33 9.14 -2.54
N HIS A 20 17.08 9.55 -2.35
CA HIS A 20 16.46 9.66 -1.04
C HIS A 20 16.43 8.32 -0.29
N LEU A 21 16.07 7.23 -0.96
CA LEU A 21 16.14 5.88 -0.39
C LEU A 21 17.56 5.52 0.10
N ARG A 22 18.58 5.80 -0.71
CA ARG A 22 19.97 5.51 -0.32
C ARG A 22 20.39 6.29 0.93
N VAL A 23 19.98 7.56 1.03
CA VAL A 23 20.28 8.38 2.21
C VAL A 23 19.48 7.89 3.41
N SER A 24 18.18 7.58 3.26
CA SER A 24 17.33 7.11 4.37
C SER A 24 17.80 5.78 4.95
N VAL A 25 18.38 4.91 4.13
CA VAL A 25 18.92 3.62 4.59
C VAL A 25 20.29 3.77 5.24
N ARG A 26 21.14 4.69 4.75
CA ARG A 26 22.50 4.91 5.28
C ARG A 26 22.51 5.74 6.57
N ASP A 27 21.67 6.76 6.64
CA ASP A 27 21.56 7.65 7.79
C ASP A 27 20.08 7.92 8.14
N PRO A 28 19.41 6.95 8.79
CA PRO A 28 18.02 7.09 9.22
C PRO A 28 17.80 8.25 10.20
N SER A 29 18.84 8.74 10.86
CA SER A 29 18.74 9.87 11.81
C SER A 29 18.51 11.20 11.09
N ARG A 30 19.04 11.34 9.87
CA ARG A 30 18.85 12.53 9.02
C ARG A 30 17.62 12.44 8.15
N VAL A 31 17.40 11.27 7.55
CA VAL A 31 16.27 11.01 6.66
C VAL A 31 15.56 9.78 7.18
N GLY A 32 14.47 9.99 7.90
CA GLY A 32 13.81 8.86 8.55
C GLY A 32 13.23 7.87 7.54
N THR A 33 13.33 6.60 7.90
CA THR A 33 12.91 5.43 7.13
C THR A 33 11.59 4.88 7.69
N TRP A 34 11.06 3.84 7.05
CA TRP A 34 9.95 3.05 7.58
C TRP A 34 10.38 2.26 8.83
N ASP A 35 9.54 2.21 9.85
CA ASP A 35 9.76 1.37 11.03
C ASP A 35 9.50 -0.10 10.73
N ALA A 36 8.48 -0.37 9.91
CA ALA A 36 8.17 -1.71 9.43
C ALA A 36 7.81 -1.73 7.94
N ILE A 37 8.26 -2.76 7.23
CA ILE A 37 7.85 -3.10 5.87
C ILE A 37 7.20 -4.47 5.92
N VAL A 38 5.93 -4.53 5.55
CA VAL A 38 5.13 -5.76 5.53
C VAL A 38 4.74 -6.09 4.10
N VAL A 39 4.87 -7.36 3.70
CA VAL A 39 4.50 -7.83 2.36
C VAL A 39 3.47 -8.93 2.49
N THR A 40 2.32 -8.80 1.83
CA THR A 40 1.31 -9.88 1.81
C THR A 40 1.65 -10.91 0.74
N ALA A 41 1.42 -12.19 1.04
CA ALA A 41 1.67 -13.31 0.15
C ALA A 41 0.41 -14.18 0.01
N ALA A 42 0.26 -14.84 -1.14
CA ALA A 42 -0.88 -15.72 -1.41
C ALA A 42 -0.77 -17.06 -0.66
N SER A 43 0.45 -17.54 -0.39
CA SER A 43 0.68 -18.81 0.29
C SER A 43 1.88 -18.74 1.25
N PRO A 44 1.99 -19.66 2.22
CA PRO A 44 3.14 -19.75 3.13
C PRO A 44 4.49 -19.92 2.40
N GLU A 45 4.52 -20.69 1.32
CA GLU A 45 5.73 -20.92 0.51
C GLU A 45 6.19 -19.61 -0.15
N GLN A 46 5.25 -18.85 -0.71
CA GLN A 46 5.52 -17.53 -1.25
C GLN A 46 5.97 -16.55 -0.15
N GLY A 47 5.37 -16.61 1.03
CA GLY A 47 5.78 -15.84 2.21
C GLY A 47 7.24 -16.13 2.63
N GLY A 48 7.67 -17.38 2.57
CA GLY A 48 9.06 -17.78 2.80
C GLY A 48 10.03 -17.15 1.80
N LEU A 49 9.67 -17.17 0.50
CA LEU A 49 10.47 -16.53 -0.55
C LEU A 49 10.55 -15.00 -0.36
N TYR A 50 9.43 -14.36 -0.02
CA TYR A 50 9.38 -12.91 0.20
C TYR A 50 10.21 -12.50 1.42
N THR A 51 10.20 -13.31 2.48
CA THR A 51 11.08 -13.12 3.64
C THR A 51 12.55 -13.14 3.22
N TRP A 52 12.97 -14.13 2.42
CA TRP A 52 14.34 -14.21 1.92
C TRP A 52 14.72 -12.99 1.05
N GLN A 53 13.81 -12.51 0.21
CA GLN A 53 14.06 -11.32 -0.63
C GLN A 53 14.19 -10.04 0.20
N MET A 54 13.37 -9.85 1.24
CA MET A 54 13.50 -8.71 2.14
C MET A 54 14.81 -8.76 2.94
N GLU A 55 15.23 -9.94 3.40
CA GLU A 55 16.54 -10.11 4.05
C GLU A 55 17.71 -9.85 3.09
N ARG A 56 17.58 -10.24 1.83
CA ARG A 56 18.53 -9.84 0.78
C ARG A 56 18.57 -8.32 0.63
N ALA A 57 17.42 -7.65 0.56
CA ALA A 57 17.32 -6.19 0.44
C ALA A 57 17.97 -5.47 1.63
N LYS A 58 17.86 -6.00 2.85
CA LYS A 58 18.63 -5.54 4.02
C LYS A 58 20.13 -5.69 3.83
N ARG A 59 20.61 -6.87 3.40
CA ARG A 59 22.05 -7.14 3.17
C ARG A 59 22.66 -6.19 2.13
N VAL A 60 21.93 -5.87 1.05
CA VAL A 60 22.42 -4.97 0.00
C VAL A 60 22.17 -3.48 0.28
N GLY A 61 21.66 -3.14 1.47
CA GLY A 61 21.45 -1.74 1.87
C GLY A 61 20.30 -1.04 1.14
N ARG A 62 19.23 -1.76 0.81
CA ARG A 62 17.97 -1.21 0.28
C ARG A 62 16.90 -1.02 1.36
N ILE A 63 17.04 -1.73 2.48
CA ILE A 63 16.23 -1.57 3.69
C ILE A 63 17.18 -1.26 4.85
N ALA A 64 16.81 -0.33 5.73
CA ALA A 64 17.61 -0.01 6.90
C ALA A 64 17.66 -1.21 7.87
N LYS A 65 18.80 -1.41 8.54
CA LYS A 65 19.01 -2.55 9.46
C LYS A 65 17.97 -2.58 10.59
N GLN A 66 17.56 -1.41 11.05
CA GLN A 66 16.56 -1.23 12.12
C GLN A 66 15.10 -1.39 11.67
N THR A 67 14.83 -1.41 10.36
CA THR A 67 13.46 -1.58 9.84
C THR A 67 13.02 -3.03 10.02
N ALA A 68 11.91 -3.25 10.71
CA ALA A 68 11.28 -4.56 10.81
C ALA A 68 10.75 -5.00 9.44
N THR A 69 10.90 -6.28 9.11
CA THR A 69 10.42 -6.84 7.83
C THR A 69 9.60 -8.08 8.09
N LEU A 70 8.41 -8.16 7.52
CA LEU A 70 7.49 -9.28 7.75
C LEU A 70 6.77 -9.68 6.46
N ALA A 71 6.81 -10.96 6.11
CA ALA A 71 5.97 -11.50 5.05
C ALA A 71 4.78 -12.21 5.70
N VAL A 72 3.56 -11.86 5.28
CA VAL A 72 2.32 -12.40 5.85
C VAL A 72 1.54 -13.10 4.76
N ALA A 73 1.45 -14.42 4.85
CA ALA A 73 0.63 -15.21 3.94
C ALA A 73 -0.85 -15.08 4.30
N ASP A 74 -1.71 -15.18 3.29
CA ASP A 74 -3.13 -15.36 3.49
C ASP A 74 -3.39 -16.67 4.28
N PRO A 75 -4.27 -16.65 5.31
CA PRO A 75 -4.47 -17.82 6.16
C PRO A 75 -4.95 -19.03 5.38
N ASP A 76 -4.41 -20.20 5.71
CA ASP A 76 -4.70 -21.48 5.04
C ASP A 76 -4.51 -21.45 3.51
N GLY A 77 -3.75 -20.49 2.97
CA GLY A 77 -3.59 -20.28 1.52
C GLY A 77 -4.87 -19.85 0.80
N HIS A 78 -5.90 -19.44 1.54
CA HIS A 78 -7.16 -18.99 0.97
C HIS A 78 -7.16 -17.48 0.81
N ARG A 79 -7.46 -17.00 -0.39
CA ARG A 79 -7.52 -15.58 -0.68
C ARG A 79 -8.63 -14.90 0.11
N ILE A 80 -8.25 -13.94 0.96
CA ILE A 80 -9.18 -13.20 1.84
C ILE A 80 -9.52 -11.78 1.34
N GLY A 81 -8.87 -11.34 0.26
CA GLY A 81 -8.99 -9.98 -0.30
C GLY A 81 -8.04 -8.98 0.35
N SER A 82 -7.82 -7.83 -0.30
CA SER A 82 -6.82 -6.82 0.13
C SER A 82 -7.14 -6.19 1.50
N GLY A 83 -8.42 -5.90 1.76
CA GLY A 83 -8.86 -5.35 3.05
C GLY A 83 -8.58 -6.29 4.21
N ALA A 84 -9.02 -7.56 4.10
CA ALA A 84 -8.73 -8.56 5.13
C ALA A 84 -7.24 -8.90 5.22
N GLY A 85 -6.52 -8.91 4.08
CA GLY A 85 -5.07 -9.04 4.04
C GLY A 85 -4.34 -7.93 4.78
N THR A 86 -4.85 -6.69 4.71
CA THR A 86 -4.33 -5.55 5.49
C THR A 86 -4.52 -5.78 6.99
N LEU A 87 -5.72 -6.16 7.42
CA LEU A 87 -5.99 -6.43 8.84
C LEU A 87 -5.13 -7.59 9.36
N ASN A 88 -5.01 -8.67 8.59
CA ASN A 88 -4.17 -9.82 8.93
C ASN A 88 -2.69 -9.42 9.04
N ALA A 89 -2.20 -8.60 8.11
CA ALA A 89 -0.82 -8.11 8.11
C ALA A 89 -0.52 -7.24 9.34
N LEU A 90 -1.42 -6.32 9.70
CA LEU A 90 -1.30 -5.49 10.90
C LEU A 90 -1.36 -6.31 12.19
N LEU A 91 -2.23 -7.32 12.24
CA LEU A 91 -2.34 -8.24 13.38
C LEU A 91 -1.11 -9.15 13.53
N ALA A 92 -0.51 -9.58 12.42
CA ALA A 92 0.74 -10.34 12.46
C ALA A 92 1.90 -9.46 12.93
N LEU A 93 2.00 -8.24 12.41
CA LEU A 93 3.02 -7.27 12.82
C LEU A 93 2.90 -6.92 14.31
N SER A 94 1.67 -6.76 14.81
CA SER A 94 1.46 -6.43 16.21
C SER A 94 1.99 -7.50 17.16
N ARG A 95 1.76 -8.76 16.83
CA ARG A 95 2.28 -9.90 17.60
C ARG A 95 3.80 -9.94 17.65
N THR A 96 4.45 -9.56 16.55
CA THR A 96 5.92 -9.48 16.50
C THR A 96 6.44 -8.38 17.43
N ILE A 97 5.80 -7.20 17.44
CA ILE A 97 6.23 -6.05 18.25
C ILE A 97 5.98 -6.28 19.75
N ILE A 98 4.89 -6.95 20.14
CA ILE A 98 4.59 -7.26 21.56
C ILE A 98 5.70 -8.05 22.24
N ASN A 99 6.37 -8.93 21.49
CA ASN A 99 7.47 -9.73 22.05
C ASN A 99 8.69 -8.87 22.40
N GLU A 100 8.77 -7.65 21.87
CA GLU A 100 9.94 -6.75 21.99
C GLU A 100 9.69 -5.59 22.99
N GLU A 101 8.46 -5.09 23.11
CA GLU A 101 8.16 -3.86 23.88
C GLU A 101 6.97 -4.04 24.86
N LYS A 102 7.10 -3.53 26.10
CA LYS A 102 6.01 -3.51 27.11
C LYS A 102 5.09 -2.29 26.89
N GLY A 103 3.82 -2.50 26.58
CA GLY A 103 2.83 -1.42 26.46
C GLY A 103 1.49 -1.87 25.87
N SER A 104 0.53 -0.94 25.76
CA SER A 104 -0.70 -1.17 24.98
C SER A 104 -0.31 -1.33 23.51
N LEU A 105 -0.75 -2.44 22.92
CA LEU A 105 -0.44 -2.88 21.56
C LEU A 105 -0.79 -1.80 20.52
N VAL A 106 -1.94 -1.13 20.70
CA VAL A 106 -2.39 -0.02 19.85
C VAL A 106 -1.43 1.17 19.95
N ASP A 107 -1.03 1.55 21.16
CA ASP A 107 -0.17 2.72 21.39
C ASP A 107 1.23 2.56 20.79
N LEU A 108 1.73 1.32 20.73
CA LEU A 108 3.03 1.02 20.12
C LEU A 108 2.97 1.16 18.60
N ILE A 109 1.94 0.61 17.96
CA ILE A 109 1.81 0.59 16.49
C ILE A 109 1.41 1.95 15.94
N VAL A 110 0.53 2.68 16.64
CA VAL A 110 0.04 3.98 16.18
C VAL A 110 1.18 4.98 15.96
N LYS A 111 2.29 4.84 16.68
CA LYS A 111 3.47 5.72 16.56
C LYS A 111 4.42 5.33 15.43
N LYS A 112 4.25 4.17 14.80
CA LYS A 112 5.18 3.63 13.79
C LYS A 112 4.77 4.04 12.37
N HIS A 113 5.75 4.25 11.50
CA HIS A 113 5.58 4.38 10.06
C HIS A 113 5.62 2.99 9.40
N ILE A 114 4.51 2.55 8.84
CA ILE A 114 4.38 1.20 8.26
C ILE A 114 4.16 1.28 6.76
N LEU A 115 5.00 0.58 6.00
CA LEU A 115 4.79 0.30 4.58
C LEU A 115 4.19 -1.09 4.42
N LEU A 116 3.03 -1.20 3.79
CA LEU A 116 2.39 -2.46 3.44
C LEU A 116 2.36 -2.64 1.92
N LEU A 117 2.92 -3.75 1.44
CA LEU A 117 2.91 -4.09 0.02
C LEU A 117 1.99 -5.28 -0.21
N HIS A 118 0.93 -5.07 -0.99
CA HIS A 118 0.05 -6.16 -1.40
C HIS A 118 0.65 -6.93 -2.57
N ALA A 119 1.13 -8.15 -2.32
CA ALA A 119 1.78 -9.00 -3.33
C ALA A 119 1.19 -10.42 -3.44
N GLY A 120 0.02 -10.66 -2.83
CA GLY A 120 -0.70 -11.94 -2.85
C GLY A 120 -1.65 -12.15 -4.05
N GLY A 121 -1.53 -11.36 -5.12
CA GLY A 121 -2.40 -11.51 -6.29
C GLY A 121 -1.91 -12.58 -7.27
N ASP A 122 -2.82 -13.41 -7.79
CA ASP A 122 -2.49 -14.38 -8.83
C ASP A 122 -1.91 -13.71 -10.08
N SER A 123 -0.77 -14.23 -10.55
CA SER A 123 -0.14 -13.76 -11.79
C SER A 123 -0.76 -14.40 -13.03
N LYS A 124 -2.09 -14.37 -13.16
CA LYS A 124 -2.84 -15.02 -14.27
C LYS A 124 -2.36 -14.61 -15.67
N ARG A 125 -1.94 -13.35 -15.82
CA ARG A 125 -1.42 -12.79 -17.08
C ARG A 125 0.08 -13.01 -17.30
N VAL A 126 0.81 -13.36 -16.25
CA VAL A 126 2.27 -13.58 -16.29
C VAL A 126 2.60 -14.84 -15.46
N PRO A 127 2.24 -16.04 -15.94
CA PRO A 127 2.28 -17.26 -15.11
C PRO A 127 3.68 -17.60 -14.60
N TRP A 128 4.72 -17.31 -15.39
CA TRP A 128 6.12 -17.54 -15.02
C TRP A 128 6.57 -16.69 -13.82
N ALA A 129 5.90 -15.57 -13.55
CA ALA A 129 6.19 -14.70 -12.41
C ALA A 129 5.50 -15.16 -11.12
N ASN A 130 4.57 -16.11 -11.17
CA ASN A 130 3.77 -16.51 -10.02
C ASN A 130 4.60 -17.07 -8.85
N PRO A 131 5.59 -17.97 -9.07
CA PRO A 131 6.41 -18.51 -7.98
C PRO A 131 7.27 -17.43 -7.31
N MET A 132 7.81 -16.49 -8.09
CA MET A 132 8.71 -15.45 -7.59
C MET A 132 7.96 -14.23 -7.04
N GLY A 133 6.70 -14.04 -7.45
CA GLY A 133 5.90 -12.84 -7.19
C GLY A 133 6.24 -11.69 -8.13
N LYS A 134 5.22 -11.00 -8.65
CA LYS A 134 5.39 -9.82 -9.52
C LYS A 134 6.22 -8.72 -8.84
N LEU A 135 6.09 -8.62 -7.52
CA LEU A 135 6.81 -7.64 -6.71
C LEU A 135 8.34 -7.76 -6.87
N PHE A 136 8.86 -8.97 -7.11
CA PHE A 136 10.31 -9.21 -7.24
C PHE A 136 10.77 -9.35 -8.68
N LEU A 137 9.96 -8.91 -9.66
CA LEU A 137 10.37 -8.93 -11.05
C LEU A 137 11.54 -7.96 -11.31
N PRO A 138 12.55 -8.38 -12.09
CA PRO A 138 13.63 -7.50 -12.50
C PRO A 138 13.14 -6.42 -13.46
N LEU A 139 13.71 -5.22 -13.35
CA LEU A 139 13.44 -4.05 -14.19
C LEU A 139 14.72 -3.62 -14.94
N PRO A 140 15.09 -4.29 -16.04
CA PRO A 140 16.33 -4.02 -16.78
C PRO A 140 16.46 -2.57 -17.27
N TYR A 141 15.34 -1.92 -17.61
CA TYR A 141 15.35 -0.52 -18.05
C TYR A 141 15.88 0.45 -16.97
N LEU A 142 15.76 0.10 -15.69
CA LEU A 142 16.31 0.90 -14.58
C LEU A 142 17.81 0.62 -14.33
N ALA A 143 18.38 -0.39 -14.98
CA ALA A 143 19.81 -0.73 -14.91
C ALA A 143 20.65 -0.04 -16.00
N ALA A 144 20.05 0.79 -16.86
CA ALA A 144 20.74 1.42 -17.99
C ALA A 144 21.89 2.35 -17.55
N ASP A 145 21.81 2.93 -16.35
CA ASP A 145 22.83 3.82 -15.79
C ASP A 145 23.99 3.04 -15.12
N ASP A 146 23.86 1.72 -14.92
CA ASP A 146 24.86 0.84 -14.29
C ASP A 146 24.77 -0.60 -14.85
N PRO A 147 25.33 -0.85 -16.06
CA PRO A 147 25.17 -2.12 -16.77
C PRO A 147 25.85 -3.32 -16.08
N ASP A 148 26.86 -3.07 -15.24
CA ASP A 148 27.55 -4.11 -14.45
C ASP A 148 26.95 -4.28 -13.04
N GLY A 149 25.98 -3.42 -12.67
CA GLY A 149 25.29 -3.44 -11.39
C GLY A 149 24.16 -4.47 -11.32
N PRO A 150 23.69 -4.80 -10.10
CA PRO A 150 22.55 -5.68 -9.94
C PRO A 150 21.27 -5.04 -10.50
N VAL A 151 20.56 -5.77 -11.35
CA VAL A 151 19.30 -5.31 -11.95
C VAL A 151 18.28 -4.98 -10.85
N PRO A 152 17.78 -3.73 -10.79
CA PRO A 152 16.75 -3.34 -9.81
C PRO A 152 15.49 -4.18 -9.95
N LEU A 153 14.87 -4.54 -8.83
CA LEU A 153 13.57 -5.20 -8.81
C LEU A 153 12.42 -4.17 -8.75
N LEU A 154 11.20 -4.58 -9.10
CA LEU A 154 10.01 -3.76 -8.87
C LEU A 154 9.87 -3.38 -7.39
N PHE A 155 10.20 -4.31 -6.48
CA PHE A 155 10.28 -4.08 -5.05
C PHE A 155 11.19 -2.89 -4.71
N ASP A 156 12.39 -2.84 -5.27
CA ASP A 156 13.33 -1.76 -5.00
C ASP A 156 12.81 -0.41 -5.48
N HIS A 157 12.16 -0.40 -6.65
CA HIS A 157 11.55 0.81 -7.20
C HIS A 157 10.39 1.30 -6.34
N ILE A 158 9.55 0.39 -5.84
CA ILE A 158 8.48 0.71 -4.90
C ILE A 158 9.06 1.28 -3.61
N LEU A 159 10.13 0.70 -3.05
CA LEU A 159 10.81 1.24 -1.88
C LEU A 159 11.33 2.67 -2.11
N ALA A 160 11.83 2.98 -3.31
CA ALA A 160 12.32 4.31 -3.64
C ALA A 160 11.19 5.36 -3.62
N ILE A 161 10.06 5.05 -4.24
CA ILE A 161 8.88 5.93 -4.23
C ILE A 161 8.29 6.04 -2.83
N ALA A 162 8.14 4.91 -2.12
CA ALA A 162 7.61 4.88 -0.76
C ALA A 162 8.50 5.66 0.23
N SER A 163 9.82 5.54 0.14
CA SER A 163 10.76 6.33 0.96
C SER A 163 10.51 7.84 0.80
N SER A 164 10.20 8.28 -0.42
CA SER A 164 9.85 9.67 -0.69
C SER A 164 8.48 10.04 -0.09
N ALA A 165 7.48 9.15 -0.24
CA ALA A 165 6.13 9.31 0.28
C ALA A 165 6.06 9.39 1.81
N ARG A 166 7.01 8.76 2.52
CA ARG A 166 7.07 8.74 3.99
C ARG A 166 7.05 10.14 4.59
N GLN A 167 7.65 11.13 3.92
CA GLN A 167 7.69 12.52 4.41
C GLN A 167 6.30 13.12 4.62
N ALA A 168 5.28 12.67 3.87
CA ALA A 168 3.92 13.15 4.03
C ALA A 168 3.29 12.79 5.38
N PHE A 169 3.81 11.77 6.07
CA PHE A 169 3.39 11.39 7.42
C PHE A 169 4.03 12.24 8.52
N GLN A 170 5.05 13.03 8.20
CA GLN A 170 5.78 13.87 9.16
C GLN A 170 6.24 13.04 10.38
N ASN A 171 6.00 13.54 11.60
CA ASN A 171 6.33 12.86 12.86
C ASN A 171 5.18 12.00 13.41
N GLN A 172 4.11 11.80 12.64
CA GLN A 172 2.97 10.98 13.06
C GLN A 172 3.09 9.60 12.43
N GLY A 173 2.79 8.55 13.18
CA GLY A 173 2.70 7.21 12.61
C GLY A 173 1.55 7.09 11.62
N GLY A 174 1.59 6.03 10.82
CA GLY A 174 0.62 5.82 9.77
C GLY A 174 0.96 4.63 8.89
N LEU A 175 -0.01 4.29 8.04
CA LEU A 175 0.08 3.19 7.11
C LEU A 175 0.14 3.72 5.68
N PHE A 176 1.11 3.24 4.90
CA PHE A 176 1.17 3.46 3.47
C PHE A 176 1.08 2.11 2.74
N ILE A 177 0.05 1.94 1.93
CA ILE A 177 -0.24 0.72 1.18
C ILE A 177 0.12 0.96 -0.27
N MET A 178 0.83 0.02 -0.88
CA MET A 178 1.06 -0.02 -2.33
C MET A 178 0.79 -1.43 -2.87
N THR A 179 0.38 -1.52 -4.13
CA THR A 179 0.30 -2.81 -4.84
C THR A 179 1.65 -3.24 -5.39
N GLY A 180 1.94 -4.54 -5.32
CA GLY A 180 3.18 -5.15 -5.81
C GLY A 180 3.17 -5.53 -7.29
N ASP A 181 2.19 -5.06 -8.07
CA ASP A 181 2.06 -5.37 -9.50
C ASP A 181 1.91 -4.15 -10.42
N VAL A 182 2.05 -2.95 -9.87
CA VAL A 182 2.04 -1.68 -10.62
C VAL A 182 3.42 -1.03 -10.49
N LEU A 183 3.88 -0.38 -11.56
CA LEU A 183 5.10 0.44 -11.56
C LEU A 183 4.75 1.90 -11.28
N PRO A 184 4.82 2.39 -10.02
CA PRO A 184 4.46 3.76 -9.68
C PRO A 184 5.48 4.76 -10.27
N CYS A 185 5.01 5.77 -10.99
CA CYS A 185 5.87 6.80 -11.59
C CYS A 185 5.31 8.20 -11.34
N PHE A 186 5.44 8.69 -10.11
CA PHE A 186 4.96 10.02 -9.70
C PHE A 186 5.90 10.66 -8.67
N ASP A 187 5.79 11.98 -8.47
CA ASP A 187 6.56 12.69 -7.45
C ASP A 187 5.87 12.57 -6.08
N ALA A 188 6.30 11.58 -5.30
CA ALA A 188 5.73 11.34 -3.98
C ALA A 188 6.15 12.39 -2.93
N PHE A 189 7.13 13.27 -3.21
CA PHE A 189 7.50 14.35 -2.28
C PHE A 189 6.47 15.47 -2.22
N THR A 190 5.69 15.66 -3.29
CA THR A 190 4.64 16.69 -3.34
C THR A 190 3.30 16.17 -2.81
N MET A 191 3.28 14.94 -2.30
CA MET A 191 2.08 14.33 -1.77
C MET A 191 1.66 15.01 -0.47
N VAL A 192 0.41 15.44 -0.40
CA VAL A 192 -0.20 16.01 0.80
C VAL A 192 -1.26 15.05 1.28
N LEU A 193 -1.19 14.69 2.57
CA LEU A 193 -2.17 13.84 3.21
C LEU A 193 -3.01 14.69 4.18
N PRO A 194 -4.35 14.59 4.15
CA PRO A 194 -5.20 15.17 5.17
C PRO A 194 -4.88 14.57 6.55
N ASP A 195 -5.08 15.38 7.59
CA ASP A 195 -4.99 14.90 8.96
C ASP A 195 -6.21 14.01 9.27
N ASP A 196 -5.98 12.97 10.08
CA ASP A 196 -7.01 12.07 10.62
C ASP A 196 -7.86 11.26 9.61
N ALA A 197 -7.40 11.09 8.37
CA ALA A 197 -8.16 10.39 7.32
C ALA A 197 -7.38 9.29 6.59
N ALA A 198 -8.15 8.39 5.95
CA ALA A 198 -7.66 7.49 4.92
C ALA A 198 -7.78 8.17 3.54
N THR A 199 -6.73 8.07 2.74
CA THR A 199 -6.59 8.76 1.45
C THR A 199 -6.25 7.76 0.37
N ILE A 200 -6.98 7.79 -0.73
CA ILE A 200 -6.67 7.03 -1.94
C ILE A 200 -5.96 7.96 -2.91
N ILE A 201 -4.81 7.54 -3.44
CA ILE A 201 -4.12 8.29 -4.48
C ILE A 201 -4.69 7.85 -5.82
N THR A 202 -5.14 8.80 -6.62
CA THR A 202 -5.79 8.54 -7.91
C THR A 202 -4.96 9.08 -9.06
N VAL A 203 -5.20 8.53 -10.25
CA VAL A 203 -4.57 8.99 -11.49
C VAL A 203 -5.66 9.35 -12.49
N PRO A 204 -5.67 10.57 -13.06
CA PRO A 204 -6.56 10.90 -14.17
C PRO A 204 -6.24 10.03 -15.39
N VAL A 205 -7.23 9.31 -15.90
CA VAL A 205 -7.11 8.42 -17.06
C VAL A 205 -8.26 8.61 -18.04
N SER A 206 -8.05 8.18 -19.27
CA SER A 206 -9.08 8.12 -20.30
C SER A 206 -10.10 7.01 -20.03
N LEU A 207 -11.28 7.15 -20.65
CA LEU A 207 -12.45 6.30 -20.41
C LEU A 207 -12.25 4.83 -20.82
N ASP A 208 -11.44 4.59 -21.86
CA ASP A 208 -11.07 3.25 -22.30
C ASP A 208 -10.28 2.48 -21.23
N ILE A 209 -9.38 3.18 -20.51
CA ILE A 209 -8.64 2.61 -19.39
C ILE A 209 -9.57 2.40 -18.20
N ALA A 210 -10.43 3.37 -17.91
CA ALA A 210 -11.38 3.35 -16.80
C ALA A 210 -12.30 2.12 -16.82
N SER A 211 -12.78 1.72 -18.01
CA SER A 211 -13.67 0.56 -18.19
C SER A 211 -13.09 -0.78 -17.70
N ASN A 212 -11.76 -0.87 -17.56
CA ASN A 212 -11.07 -2.08 -17.15
C ASN A 212 -10.60 -2.07 -15.69
N HIS A 213 -10.80 -0.96 -14.97
CA HIS A 213 -10.22 -0.69 -13.66
C HIS A 213 -11.25 -0.12 -12.66
N GLY A 214 -10.81 0.06 -11.41
CA GLY A 214 -11.58 0.77 -10.39
C GLY A 214 -11.50 2.28 -10.61
N VAL A 215 -12.62 2.97 -10.47
CA VAL A 215 -12.76 4.42 -10.62
C VAL A 215 -13.30 5.01 -9.33
N VAL A 216 -12.62 6.04 -8.82
CA VAL A 216 -13.03 6.81 -7.65
C VAL A 216 -13.91 7.96 -8.11
N VAL A 217 -15.09 8.09 -7.52
CA VAL A 217 -15.95 9.27 -7.67
C VAL A 217 -15.62 10.20 -6.51
N ALA A 218 -15.08 11.36 -6.84
CA ALA A 218 -14.72 12.38 -5.86
C ALA A 218 -15.75 13.50 -5.86
N SER A 219 -16.00 14.07 -4.69
CA SER A 219 -16.84 15.25 -4.56
C SER A 219 -16.26 16.42 -5.34
N ASN A 220 -17.13 17.27 -5.88
CA ASN A 220 -16.76 18.37 -6.75
C ASN A 220 -16.06 19.50 -5.95
N SER A 221 -14.77 19.32 -5.69
CA SER A 221 -13.89 20.30 -5.06
C SER A 221 -12.73 20.66 -5.97
N LYS A 222 -12.39 21.95 -6.04
CA LYS A 222 -11.28 22.49 -6.85
C LYS A 222 -9.90 22.31 -6.21
N THR A 223 -9.82 21.56 -5.11
CA THR A 223 -8.57 21.27 -4.39
C THR A 223 -7.95 19.96 -4.85
N SER A 224 -6.65 19.78 -4.63
CA SER A 224 -5.96 18.51 -4.92
C SER A 224 -6.39 17.34 -4.02
N ILE A 225 -7.21 17.62 -3.00
CA ILE A 225 -7.78 16.65 -2.06
C ILE A 225 -9.30 16.83 -2.12
N SER A 226 -10.01 15.74 -2.32
CA SER A 226 -11.47 15.71 -2.41
C SER A 226 -12.02 14.51 -1.63
N LEU A 227 -13.23 14.64 -1.09
CA LEU A 227 -13.91 13.54 -0.42
C LEU A 227 -14.30 12.47 -1.43
N VAL A 228 -14.16 11.20 -1.06
CA VAL A 228 -14.60 10.07 -1.88
C VAL A 228 -16.09 9.85 -1.67
N GLU A 229 -16.89 9.96 -2.73
CA GLU A 229 -18.34 9.73 -2.70
C GLU A 229 -18.68 8.29 -3.07
N ASN A 230 -17.94 7.71 -4.02
CA ASN A 230 -18.18 6.33 -4.48
C ASN A 230 -16.93 5.68 -5.08
N LEU A 231 -16.94 4.36 -5.19
CA LEU A 231 -15.93 3.56 -5.90
C LEU A 231 -16.65 2.63 -6.88
N LEU A 232 -16.38 2.78 -8.17
CA LEU A 232 -16.97 1.99 -9.25
C LEU A 232 -15.96 0.95 -9.74
N GLN A 233 -16.36 -0.32 -9.83
CA GLN A 233 -15.45 -1.38 -10.29
C GLN A 233 -15.76 -1.75 -11.75
N LYS A 234 -14.81 -1.47 -12.64
CA LYS A 234 -14.92 -1.71 -14.11
C LYS A 234 -16.23 -1.14 -14.69
N PRO A 235 -16.50 0.17 -14.47
CA PRO A 235 -17.75 0.77 -14.88
C PRO A 235 -17.86 0.85 -16.41
N SER A 236 -19.08 0.73 -16.89
CA SER A 236 -19.46 1.15 -18.24
C SER A 236 -19.46 2.67 -18.37
N PHE A 237 -19.45 3.16 -19.61
CA PHE A 237 -19.52 4.60 -19.88
C PHE A 237 -20.78 5.25 -19.31
N ASP A 238 -21.93 4.58 -19.40
CA ASP A 238 -23.20 5.10 -18.88
C ASP A 238 -23.18 5.20 -17.35
N GLU A 239 -22.53 4.26 -16.66
CA GLU A 239 -22.33 4.32 -15.21
C GLU A 239 -21.45 5.49 -14.80
N LEU A 240 -20.36 5.76 -15.56
CA LEU A 240 -19.49 6.92 -15.30
C LEU A 240 -20.25 8.24 -15.39
N ILE A 241 -21.11 8.40 -16.40
CA ILE A 241 -21.95 9.60 -16.53
C ILE A 241 -22.97 9.68 -15.40
N LYS A 242 -23.68 8.57 -15.14
CA LYS A 242 -24.73 8.51 -14.12
C LYS A 242 -24.21 8.88 -12.73
N HIS A 243 -23.00 8.45 -12.41
CA HIS A 243 -22.35 8.70 -11.14
C HIS A 243 -21.48 9.96 -11.13
N GLN A 244 -21.51 10.79 -12.19
CA GLN A 244 -20.74 12.03 -12.30
C GLN A 244 -19.23 11.82 -12.06
N ALA A 245 -18.68 10.72 -12.57
CA ALA A 245 -17.28 10.31 -12.36
C ALA A 245 -16.29 11.02 -13.31
N LEU A 246 -16.76 11.95 -14.14
CA LEU A 246 -15.98 12.66 -15.15
C LEU A 246 -15.45 13.99 -14.58
N LEU A 247 -14.17 14.23 -14.79
CA LEU A 247 -13.53 15.52 -14.54
C LEU A 247 -13.83 16.51 -15.69
N ASP A 248 -13.56 17.79 -15.46
CA ASP A 248 -13.78 18.88 -16.43
C ASP A 248 -13.06 18.66 -17.78
N ASP A 249 -11.95 17.91 -17.79
CA ASP A 249 -11.17 17.58 -18.98
C ASP A 249 -11.61 16.26 -19.67
N GLY A 250 -12.69 15.65 -19.19
CA GLY A 250 -13.24 14.38 -19.71
C GLY A 250 -12.51 13.13 -19.24
N THR A 251 -11.55 13.24 -18.32
CA THR A 251 -10.88 12.09 -17.69
C THR A 251 -11.64 11.59 -16.46
N THR A 252 -11.26 10.41 -15.97
CA THR A 252 -11.78 9.81 -14.73
C THR A 252 -10.65 9.52 -13.76
N LEU A 253 -10.94 9.50 -12.45
CA LEU A 253 -9.96 9.21 -11.42
C LEU A 253 -9.84 7.70 -11.20
N LEU A 254 -8.78 7.08 -11.71
CA LEU A 254 -8.49 5.67 -11.50
C LEU A 254 -7.91 5.43 -10.10
N ASP A 255 -8.37 4.36 -9.44
CA ASP A 255 -7.76 3.84 -8.21
C ASP A 255 -6.39 3.25 -8.53
N SER A 256 -5.33 3.89 -8.02
CA SER A 256 -3.95 3.44 -8.25
C SER A 256 -3.53 2.24 -7.41
N GLY A 257 -4.36 1.83 -6.43
CA GLY A 257 -4.00 0.83 -5.44
C GLY A 257 -2.99 1.33 -4.40
N ILE A 258 -2.83 2.66 -4.29
CA ILE A 258 -2.02 3.31 -3.26
C ILE A 258 -2.95 4.01 -2.26
N ILE A 259 -2.83 3.63 -0.99
CA ILE A 259 -3.66 4.15 0.10
C ILE A 259 -2.75 4.63 1.22
N ALA A 260 -3.05 5.79 1.80
CA ALA A 260 -2.38 6.31 2.96
C ALA A 260 -3.38 6.50 4.11
N VAL A 261 -3.02 6.14 5.33
CA VAL A 261 -3.90 6.27 6.51
C VAL A 261 -3.11 6.93 7.64
N LYS A 262 -3.62 8.07 8.15
CA LYS A 262 -2.96 8.89 9.17
C LYS A 262 -3.93 9.27 10.29
N GLY A 263 -3.39 9.57 11.47
CA GLY A 263 -4.14 10.18 12.58
C GLY A 263 -5.23 9.27 13.13
N LYS A 264 -6.42 9.81 13.42
CA LYS A 264 -7.55 9.04 13.97
C LYS A 264 -7.93 7.82 13.12
N ALA A 265 -8.00 7.96 11.80
CA ALA A 265 -8.29 6.83 10.91
C ALA A 265 -7.26 5.70 11.06
N TRP A 266 -6.00 6.03 11.34
CA TRP A 266 -4.95 5.05 11.58
C TRP A 266 -5.15 4.33 12.93
N VAL A 267 -5.48 5.07 13.99
CA VAL A 267 -5.81 4.49 15.31
C VAL A 267 -7.00 3.53 15.22
N ASP A 268 -8.06 3.94 14.52
CA ASP A 268 -9.27 3.14 14.35
C ASP A 268 -8.95 1.86 13.55
N LEU A 269 -8.13 1.95 12.51
CA LEU A 269 -7.71 0.80 11.70
C LEU A 269 -6.86 -0.20 12.50
N VAL A 270 -5.90 0.28 13.31
CA VAL A 270 -5.10 -0.58 14.20
C VAL A 270 -5.99 -1.27 15.22
N SER A 271 -6.90 -0.53 15.83
CA SER A 271 -7.85 -1.05 16.82
C SER A 271 -8.73 -2.14 16.20
N LEU A 272 -9.25 -1.89 14.99
CA LEU A 272 -10.02 -2.87 14.22
C LEU A 272 -9.19 -4.12 13.93
N ALA A 273 -7.94 -3.97 13.46
CA ALA A 273 -7.06 -5.10 13.15
C ALA A 273 -6.84 -5.98 14.39
N CYS A 274 -6.59 -5.37 15.55
CA CYS A 274 -6.38 -6.08 16.82
C CYS A 274 -7.63 -6.87 17.27
N CYS A 275 -8.82 -6.35 16.98
CA CYS A 275 -10.09 -7.01 17.30
C CYS A 275 -10.57 -8.01 16.23
N SER A 276 -9.98 -8.00 15.03
CA SER A 276 -10.49 -8.72 13.86
C SER A 276 -10.16 -10.21 13.78
N GLN A 277 -9.48 -10.79 14.77
CA GLN A 277 -9.03 -12.20 14.74
C GLN A 277 -10.18 -13.18 14.48
N VAL A 278 -11.36 -12.93 15.05
CA VAL A 278 -12.56 -13.77 14.85
C VAL A 278 -13.14 -13.58 13.45
N ALA A 279 -13.17 -12.34 12.95
CA ALA A 279 -13.71 -12.01 11.63
C ALA A 279 -12.84 -12.59 10.49
N ILE A 280 -11.51 -12.50 10.61
CA ILE A 280 -10.58 -13.11 9.64
C ILE A 280 -10.76 -14.64 9.64
N SER A 281 -10.85 -15.26 10.81
CA SER A 281 -11.11 -16.71 10.94
C SER A 281 -12.45 -17.12 10.31
N GLN A 282 -13.46 -16.27 10.36
CA GLN A 282 -14.76 -16.51 9.72
C GLN A 282 -14.67 -16.40 8.19
N LEU A 283 -13.99 -15.38 7.65
CA LEU A 283 -13.80 -15.20 6.20
C LEU A 283 -13.07 -16.39 5.56
N VAL A 284 -12.07 -16.93 6.25
CA VAL A 284 -11.33 -18.13 5.81
C VAL A 284 -12.26 -19.35 5.75
N LYS A 285 -13.14 -19.52 6.75
CA LYS A 285 -14.12 -20.62 6.80
C LYS A 285 -15.20 -20.48 5.72
N THR A 286 -15.62 -19.27 5.40
CA THR A 286 -16.69 -19.03 4.41
C THR A 286 -16.19 -18.94 2.96
N LYS A 287 -14.87 -18.85 2.74
CA LYS A 287 -14.23 -18.66 1.42
C LYS A 287 -14.76 -17.45 0.64
N THR A 288 -15.34 -16.47 1.35
CA THR A 288 -15.88 -15.25 0.76
C THR A 288 -14.84 -14.14 0.87
N GLU A 289 -14.49 -13.48 -0.24
CA GLU A 289 -13.70 -12.25 -0.20
C GLU A 289 -14.51 -11.16 0.53
N ALA A 290 -13.86 -10.43 1.45
CA ALA A 290 -14.51 -9.31 2.15
C ALA A 290 -14.59 -8.09 1.23
N SER A 291 -15.52 -8.10 0.28
CA SER A 291 -15.98 -6.89 -0.39
C SER A 291 -17.22 -6.40 0.35
N HIS A 292 -17.07 -5.35 1.18
CA HIS A 292 -18.13 -4.67 1.93
C HIS A 292 -18.49 -5.28 3.30
N LEU A 293 -17.90 -4.75 4.39
CA LEU A 293 -18.54 -4.81 5.71
C LEU A 293 -19.61 -3.69 5.72
N SER A 294 -20.84 -3.98 5.32
CA SER A 294 -21.94 -3.07 5.64
C SER A 294 -22.12 -3.04 7.15
N ALA A 295 -22.09 -1.85 7.74
CA ALA A 295 -22.48 -1.61 9.12
C ALA A 295 -24.00 -1.80 9.30
N SER A 296 -24.54 -2.96 8.95
CA SER A 296 -25.98 -3.29 9.02
C SER A 296 -26.28 -4.62 9.71
N LYS A 297 -25.35 -5.12 10.54
CA LYS A 297 -25.68 -6.07 11.58
C LYS A 297 -25.07 -5.62 12.89
N THR A 298 -25.80 -4.73 13.56
CA THR A 298 -25.75 -4.52 15.00
C THR A 298 -25.74 -5.88 15.70
N VAL A 299 -24.58 -6.28 16.21
CA VAL A 299 -24.52 -7.21 17.34
C VAL A 299 -24.86 -6.36 18.57
N PRO A 300 -25.90 -6.69 19.35
CA PRO A 300 -26.31 -5.87 20.47
C PRO A 300 -25.25 -5.97 21.56
N PHE A 301 -24.44 -4.93 21.72
CA PHE A 301 -23.70 -4.70 22.96
C PHE A 301 -24.71 -4.17 23.98
N TYR A 302 -25.09 -5.05 24.91
CA TYR A 302 -25.76 -4.67 26.16
C TYR A 302 -24.89 -3.64 26.91
N PRO A 303 -25.43 -2.49 27.34
CA PRO A 303 -24.74 -1.59 28.24
C PRO A 303 -25.22 -1.87 29.67
N SER A 304 -24.35 -2.42 30.52
CA SER A 304 -24.55 -2.35 31.98
C SER A 304 -23.26 -2.70 32.71
N PHE A 305 -22.50 -1.68 33.12
CA PHE A 305 -21.56 -1.62 34.26
C PHE A 305 -21.01 -0.18 34.30
N PHE A 306 -21.80 0.80 34.78
CA PHE A 306 -21.83 1.41 36.13
C PHE A 306 -20.59 2.27 36.49
N PRO A 307 -20.72 3.36 37.28
CA PRO A 307 -21.92 4.03 37.80
C PRO A 307 -22.21 5.40 37.16
#